data_AF-A0A0C3P6P9-F1
#
_entry.id   AF-A0A0C3P6P9-F1
#
_cell.length_a   1.000
_cell.length_b   1.000
_cell.length_c   1.000
_cell.angle_alpha   90.00
_cell.angle_beta   90.00
_cell.angle_gamma   90.00
#
_symmetry.space_group_name_H-M   'P 1'
#
loop_
_entity.id
_entity.type
_entity.pdbx_description
1 polymer ?
#
loop_
_entity_poly.entity_id
_entity_poly.type
_entity_poly.pdbx_seq_one_letter_code
_entity_poly.pdbx_strand_id
1 'polypeptide(L)'
;MLEGSLMPQHVTMLSSVLAITFIGTRLLPKNWLLRTFRVQWEAVHEALQWLKQNNPLYHDITISEQCLMTLPDDEVPEEIEAVI
;
A
#
# COMPACT_ATOMS: atom_id res chain seq x y z
N MET A 1 7.34 -10.61 -15.05
CA MET A 1 7.92 -9.39 -14.43
C MET A 1 6.77 -8.42 -14.29
N LEU A 2 6.52 -7.89 -13.09
CA LEU A 2 5.51 -6.85 -12.92
C LEU A 2 6.03 -5.60 -13.61
N GLU A 3 5.27 -5.04 -14.56
CA GLU A 3 5.60 -3.76 -15.17
C GLU A 3 5.45 -2.68 -14.08
N GLY A 4 6.59 -2.15 -13.62
CA GLY A 4 6.68 -1.27 -12.44
C GLY A 4 6.53 0.22 -12.73
N SER A 5 6.13 0.61 -13.95
CA SER A 5 5.98 2.02 -14.32
C SER A 5 4.67 2.62 -13.83
N LEU A 6 3.60 1.83 -13.68
CA LEU A 6 2.30 2.31 -13.18
C LEU A 6 2.25 2.23 -11.64
N MET A 7 1.89 3.33 -10.99
CA MET A 7 1.83 3.45 -9.53
C MET A 7 0.57 4.19 -9.06
N PRO A 8 0.04 3.90 -7.86
CA PRO A 8 0.39 2.74 -7.03
C PRO A 8 -0.09 1.43 -7.69
N GLN A 9 0.55 0.32 -7.31
CA GLN A 9 0.09 -1.01 -7.70
C GLN A 9 -1.24 -1.35 -7.02
N HIS A 10 -2.03 -2.23 -7.63
CA HIS A 10 -3.31 -2.64 -7.07
C HIS A 10 -3.11 -3.39 -5.75
N VAL A 11 -3.92 -3.09 -4.74
CA VAL A 11 -3.79 -3.67 -3.39
C VAL A 11 -3.87 -5.20 -3.41
N THR A 12 -4.67 -5.76 -4.32
CA THR A 12 -4.79 -7.20 -4.54
C THR A 12 -3.46 -7.88 -4.90
N MET A 13 -2.51 -7.14 -5.49
CA MET A 13 -1.17 -7.65 -5.78
C MET A 13 -0.35 -7.88 -4.52
N LEU A 14 -0.64 -7.21 -3.38
CA LEU A 14 0.14 -7.36 -2.15
C LEU A 14 0.31 -8.83 -1.76
N SER A 15 -0.76 -9.62 -1.82
CA SER A 15 -0.75 -11.05 -1.50
C SER A 15 0.20 -11.88 -2.39
N SER A 16 0.49 -11.41 -3.61
CA SER A 16 1.34 -12.10 -4.58
C SER A 16 2.83 -11.79 -4.43
N VAL A 17 3.18 -10.63 -3.85
CA VAL A 17 4.56 -10.14 -3.75
C VAL A 17 5.06 -9.99 -2.31
N LEU A 18 4.17 -9.91 -1.33
CA LEU A 18 4.50 -9.64 0.06
C LEU A 18 3.87 -10.69 0.99
N ALA A 19 4.71 -11.42 1.71
CA ALA A 19 4.29 -12.25 2.83
C ALA A 19 4.48 -11.48 4.15
N ILE A 20 3.41 -11.34 4.93
CA ILE A 20 3.45 -10.71 6.26
C ILE A 20 3.35 -11.81 7.31
N THR A 21 4.33 -11.87 8.22
CA THR A 21 4.30 -12.81 9.35
C THR A 21 4.19 -12.04 10.66
N PHE A 22 3.17 -12.38 11.44
CA PHE A 22 2.90 -11.79 12.73
C PHE A 22 3.56 -12.61 13.85
N ILE A 23 4.50 -12.00 14.58
CA ILE A 23 5.23 -12.68 15.68
C ILE A 23 4.81 -12.04 17.01
N GLY A 24 4.18 -12.83 17.88
CA GLY A 24 3.75 -12.38 19.20
C GLY A 24 3.24 -13.53 20.08
N THR A 25 3.13 -13.27 21.38
CA THR A 25 2.67 -14.28 22.36
C THR A 25 1.16 -14.34 22.53
N ARG A 26 0.40 -13.48 21.83
CA ARG A 26 -1.07 -13.37 21.89
C ARG A 26 -1.64 -13.07 20.51
N LEU A 27 -2.93 -13.36 20.32
CA LEU A 27 -3.70 -12.93 19.16
C LEU A 27 -3.58 -11.41 18.98
N LEU A 28 -3.33 -10.99 17.74
CA LEU A 28 -3.22 -9.57 17.40
C LEU A 28 -4.61 -8.93 17.35
N PRO A 29 -4.85 -7.90 18.17
CA PRO A 29 -6.13 -7.20 18.11
C PRO A 29 -6.18 -6.35 16.84
N LYS A 30 -7.34 -6.28 16.18
CA LYS A 30 -7.56 -5.52 14.92
C LYS A 30 -7.12 -4.06 14.99
N ASN A 31 -7.26 -3.43 16.15
CA ASN A 31 -6.82 -2.04 16.38
C ASN A 31 -5.30 -1.85 16.24
N TRP A 32 -4.50 -2.90 16.36
CA TRP A 32 -3.06 -2.84 16.13
C TRP A 32 -2.75 -2.80 14.62
N LEU A 33 -3.52 -3.52 13.79
CA LEU A 33 -3.39 -3.45 12.34
C LEU A 33 -3.68 -2.03 11.84
N LEU A 34 -4.74 -1.39 12.33
CA LEU A 34 -5.07 0.02 12.02
C LEU A 34 -3.97 1.01 12.40
N ARG A 35 -3.09 0.70 13.36
CA ARG A 35 -1.96 1.60 13.68
C ARG A 35 -0.78 1.44 12.71
N THR A 36 -0.68 0.29 12.04
CA THR A 36 0.53 -0.12 11.32
C THR A 36 0.32 -0.15 9.80
N PHE A 37 -0.84 -0.65 9.36
CA PHE A 37 -1.16 -0.90 7.95
C PHE A 37 -2.27 0.00 7.42
N ARG A 38 -2.54 1.11 8.11
CA ARG A 38 -3.52 2.08 7.68
C ARG A 38 -3.03 2.80 6.42
N VAL A 39 -3.90 2.85 5.43
CA VAL A 39 -3.66 3.50 4.15
C VAL A 39 -4.58 4.71 4.05
N GLN A 40 -4.03 5.81 3.55
CA GLN A 40 -4.78 7.01 3.17
C GLN A 40 -4.33 7.38 1.76
N TRP A 41 -5.24 7.33 0.80
CA TRP A 41 -4.89 7.51 -0.62
C TRP A 41 -4.21 8.86 -0.90
N GLU A 42 -4.61 9.91 -0.17
CA GLU A 42 -4.05 11.27 -0.27
C GLU A 42 -2.57 11.28 0.08
N ALA A 43 -2.20 10.65 1.20
CA ALA A 43 -0.81 10.53 1.64
C ALA A 43 0.03 9.73 0.63
N VAL A 44 -0.55 8.67 0.04
CA VAL A 44 0.12 7.89 -1.01
C VAL A 44 0.34 8.74 -2.26
N HIS A 45 -0.67 9.51 -2.67
CA HIS A 45 -0.58 10.40 -3.81
C HIS A 45 0.50 11.47 -3.63
N GLU A 46 0.49 12.18 -2.50
CA GLU A 46 1.51 13.18 -2.16
C GLU A 46 2.92 12.58 -2.14
N ALA A 47 3.08 11.39 -1.55
CA ALA A 47 4.36 10.69 -1.53
C ALA A 47 4.84 10.31 -2.94
N LEU A 48 3.97 9.82 -3.82
CA LEU A 48 4.31 9.49 -5.20
C LEU A 48 4.69 10.74 -6.01
N GLN A 49 3.97 11.85 -5.83
CA GLN A 49 4.32 13.12 -6.44
C GLN A 49 5.70 13.60 -5.98
N TRP A 50 5.97 13.54 -4.68
CA TRP A 50 7.26 13.90 -4.13
C TRP A 50 8.37 13.01 -4.67
N LEU A 51 8.16 11.69 -4.72
CA LEU A 51 9.12 10.72 -5.24
C LEU A 51 9.43 10.99 -6.72
N LYS A 52 8.41 11.24 -7.53
CA LYS A 52 8.58 11.54 -8.96
C LYS A 52 9.43 12.80 -9.20
N GLN A 53 9.29 13.80 -8.33
CA GLN A 53 10.03 15.06 -8.42
C GLN A 53 11.46 14.95 -7.89
N ASN A 54 11.69 14.18 -6.82
CA ASN A 54 12.93 14.23 -6.05
C ASN A 54 13.81 12.97 -6.16
N ASN A 55 13.26 11.86 -6.61
CA ASN A 55 13.98 10.59 -6.70
C ASN A 55 14.16 10.19 -8.17
N PRO A 56 15.41 10.17 -8.70
CA PRO A 56 15.69 9.76 -10.08
C PRO A 56 15.14 8.37 -10.44
N LEU A 57 15.03 7.46 -9.47
CA LEU A 57 14.50 6.11 -9.68
C LEU A 57 12.98 6.09 -9.97
N TYR A 58 12.28 7.18 -9.63
CA TYR A 58 10.83 7.32 -9.77
C TYR A 58 10.44 8.36 -10.82
N HIS A 59 11.39 8.89 -11.59
CA HIS A 59 11.11 9.95 -12.56
C HIS A 59 10.10 9.53 -13.65
N ASP A 60 10.25 8.29 -14.13
CA ASP A 60 9.48 7.75 -15.25
C ASP A 60 8.20 7.00 -14.84
N ILE A 61 7.75 7.14 -13.59
CA ILE A 61 6.50 6.50 -13.15
C ILE A 61 5.27 7.25 -13.68
N THR A 62 4.22 6.52 -14.00
CA THR A 62 2.88 7.03 -14.27
C THR A 62 2.03 6.85 -13.03
N ILE A 63 1.57 7.97 -12.45
CA ILE A 63 0.64 7.95 -11.32
C ILE A 63 -0.77 7.74 -11.88
N SER A 64 -1.42 6.65 -11.49
CA SER A 64 -2.78 6.29 -11.88
C SER A 64 -3.76 6.73 -10.80
N GLU A 65 -4.53 7.77 -11.09
CA GLU A 65 -5.64 8.20 -10.24
C GLU A 65 -6.66 7.07 -10.02
N GLN A 66 -6.90 6.25 -11.05
CA GLN A 66 -7.81 5.11 -10.93
C GLN A 66 -7.33 4.09 -9.89
N CYS A 67 -6.02 3.84 -9.80
CA CYS A 67 -5.46 2.94 -8.79
C CYS A 67 -5.35 3.60 -7.41
N LEU A 68 -5.18 4.92 -7.35
CA LEU A 68 -5.23 5.65 -6.08
C LEU A 68 -6.62 5.59 -5.45
N MET A 69 -7.66 5.74 -6.26
CA MET A 69 -9.06 5.71 -5.80
C MET A 69 -9.54 4.31 -5.37
N THR A 70 -8.78 3.25 -5.66
CA THR A 70 -9.07 1.90 -5.13
C THR A 70 -8.36 1.63 -3.80
N LEU A 71 -7.48 2.54 -3.34
CA LEU A 71 -6.87 2.41 -2.03
C LEU A 71 -7.91 2.70 -0.93
N PRO A 72 -7.76 2.06 0.24
CA PRO A 72 -8.57 2.40 1.40
C PRO A 72 -8.33 3.85 1.83
N ASP A 73 -9.35 4.44 2.45
CA ASP A 73 -9.29 5.77 3.04
C ASP A 73 -9.36 5.66 4.58
N ASP A 74 -8.22 5.86 5.24
CA ASP A 74 -8.01 5.72 6.69
C ASP A 74 -8.29 4.30 7.25
N GLU A 75 -8.25 3.28 6.38
CA GLU A 75 -8.53 1.87 6.72
C GLU A 75 -7.35 0.94 6.42
N VAL A 76 -7.45 -0.32 6.87
CA VAL A 76 -6.46 -1.38 6.56
C VAL A 76 -6.92 -2.14 5.31
N PRO A 77 -6.02 -2.41 4.35
CA PRO A 77 -6.31 -3.30 3.23
C PRO A 77 -6.93 -4.64 3.65
N GLU A 78 -8.01 -5.04 2.98
CA GLU A 78 -8.69 -6.33 3.25
C GLU A 78 -7.73 -7.51 3.13
N GLU A 79 -6.75 -7.44 2.23
CA GLU A 79 -5.72 -8.48 2.03
C GLU A 79 -4.83 -8.68 3.26
N ILE A 80 -4.69 -7.67 4.11
CA ILE A 80 -3.95 -7.74 5.38
C ILE A 80 -4.88 -8.16 6.52
N GLU A 81 -6.13 -7.67 6.52
CA GLU A 81 -7.12 -8.08 7.51
C GLU A 81 -7.50 -9.57 7.40
N ALA A 82 -7.50 -10.15 6.19
CA ALA A 82 -7.83 -11.54 5.95
C ALA A 82 -6.80 -12.55 6.52
N VAL A 83 -5.66 -12.08 7.04
CA VAL A 83 -4.57 -12.92 7.56
C VAL A 83 -4.75 -13.27 9.05
N ILE A 84 -5.68 -12.63 9.77
CA ILE A 84 -5.94 -12.83 11.21
C ILE A 84 -7.29 -13.49 11.51
#